data_AF-A0A851XTC2-F1
#
_entry.id   AF-A0A851XTC2-F1
#
_cell.length_a   1.000
_cell.length_b   1.000
_cell.length_c   1.000
_cell.angle_alpha   90.00
_cell.angle_beta   90.00
_cell.angle_gamma   90.00
#
_symmetry.space_group_name_H-M   'P 1'
#
loop_
_entity.id
_entity.type
_entity.pdbx_description
1 polymer ?
#
loop_
_entity_poly.entity_id
_entity_poly.type
_entity_poly.pdbx_seq_one_letter_code
_entity_poly.pdbx_strand_id
1 'polypeptide(L)'
;VFAVNGFLRVAMGFDIGLSTKCVVIPKEMGMCHKIGYSEMRLPNLMGHTSMAEVILKSTTWQHLAHTDCHPHVRTFLCSLFAPICLDTFIHPCRSMCFAVRDSCAPVLACHGHPWPDSLDCDRFPADEDMCLASLTKEYKYLHKAVLPKPACQTCPAVEEFFMHKRVLEVFCNSNFAVKVKLSKKRTVIGDQEYNIECQVEFITQGSLLPYETQNMIQQWLLINENCTQRMTPTHRPMVYLLVGNIEEGIILVKQVYRWQRRDSQLTLATQKWRYHKCL
;
A
#
# COMPACT_ATOMS: atom_id res chain seq x y z
N VAL A 1 -0.34 13.54 -59.44
CA VAL A 1 -0.67 12.10 -59.36
C VAL A 1 -0.48 11.68 -57.92
N PHE A 2 -1.57 11.34 -57.24
CA PHE A 2 -1.57 10.90 -55.84
C PHE A 2 -0.88 9.54 -55.73
N ALA A 3 0.11 9.41 -54.85
CA ALA A 3 0.67 8.13 -54.44
C ALA A 3 0.55 8.03 -52.92
N VAL A 4 -0.40 7.21 -52.48
CA VAL A 4 -0.68 6.88 -51.09
C VAL A 4 0.44 5.95 -50.62
N ASN A 5 1.34 6.43 -49.77
CA ASN A 5 2.33 5.59 -49.11
C ASN A 5 1.68 4.97 -47.86
N GLY A 6 1.27 3.70 -48.00
CA GLY A 6 0.76 2.89 -46.90
C GLY A 6 1.85 2.59 -45.88
N PHE A 7 1.76 3.19 -44.71
CA PHE A 7 2.50 2.73 -43.54
C PHE A 7 1.75 1.53 -42.93
N LEU A 8 2.12 0.31 -43.34
CA LEU A 8 1.88 -0.87 -42.51
C LEU A 8 2.77 -0.73 -41.26
N ARG A 9 2.16 -0.36 -40.13
CA ARG A 9 2.74 -0.65 -38.81
C ARG A 9 2.71 -2.16 -38.64
N VAL A 10 3.84 -2.81 -38.94
CA VAL A 10 4.10 -4.18 -38.52
C VAL A 10 4.07 -4.19 -37.00
N ALA A 11 3.04 -4.80 -36.43
CA ALA A 11 3.04 -5.21 -35.05
C ALA A 11 4.24 -6.15 -34.86
N MET A 12 5.18 -5.80 -33.99
CA MET A 12 6.17 -6.77 -33.53
C MET A 12 5.44 -7.80 -32.69
N GLY A 13 5.05 -8.89 -33.35
CA GLY A 13 4.61 -10.12 -32.71
C GLY A 13 5.75 -10.64 -31.84
N PHE A 14 5.50 -10.73 -30.54
CA PHE A 14 6.35 -11.44 -29.59
C PHE A 14 6.02 -12.94 -29.69
N ASP A 15 6.29 -13.57 -30.83
CA ASP A 15 6.19 -15.03 -30.99
C ASP A 15 7.59 -15.63 -31.05
N ILE A 16 8.26 -15.65 -29.90
CA ILE A 16 9.47 -16.47 -29.69
C ILE A 16 9.01 -17.76 -29.01
N GLY A 17 8.66 -18.77 -29.82
CA GLY A 17 8.96 -20.20 -29.65
C GLY A 17 8.86 -20.90 -28.28
N LEU A 18 8.16 -20.37 -27.29
CA LEU A 18 7.98 -21.03 -25.99
C LEU A 18 6.81 -22.00 -26.08
N SER A 19 7.12 -23.30 -26.21
CA SER A 19 6.13 -24.37 -26.09
C SER A 19 5.44 -24.27 -24.74
N THR A 20 4.11 -24.08 -24.77
CA THR A 20 3.33 -23.98 -23.54
C THR A 20 3.07 -25.36 -22.98
N LYS A 21 3.22 -25.52 -21.67
CA LYS A 21 3.01 -26.79 -20.98
C LYS A 21 2.15 -26.62 -19.74
N CYS A 22 1.41 -27.66 -19.42
CA CYS A 22 0.69 -27.73 -18.16
C CYS A 22 1.51 -28.49 -17.13
N VAL A 23 1.51 -27.96 -15.91
CA VAL A 23 2.29 -28.46 -14.78
C VAL A 23 1.44 -28.44 -13.54
N VAL A 24 1.65 -29.41 -12.65
CA VAL A 24 0.94 -29.50 -11.37
C VAL A 24 1.34 -28.34 -10.47
N ILE A 25 0.37 -27.75 -9.77
CA ILE A 25 0.60 -26.72 -8.74
C ILE A 25 1.13 -27.40 -7.48
N PRO A 26 2.42 -27.20 -7.14
CA PRO A 26 3.08 -27.94 -6.09
C PRO A 26 2.71 -27.37 -4.71
N LYS A 27 2.93 -28.13 -3.64
CA LYS A 27 2.57 -27.70 -2.27
C LYS A 27 3.40 -26.51 -1.81
N GLU A 28 4.62 -26.41 -2.33
CA GLU A 28 5.60 -25.36 -2.10
C GLU A 28 5.10 -24.00 -2.61
N MET A 29 4.19 -23.99 -3.59
CA MET A 29 3.50 -22.78 -4.05
C MET A 29 2.34 -22.44 -3.12
N GLY A 30 2.65 -22.13 -1.85
CA GLY A 30 1.68 -21.96 -0.78
C GLY A 30 0.53 -20.99 -1.10
N MET A 31 0.81 -19.93 -1.87
CA MET A 31 -0.20 -18.96 -2.32
C MET A 31 -1.32 -19.60 -3.16
N CYS A 32 -0.99 -20.50 -4.09
CA CYS A 32 -1.92 -21.01 -5.10
C CYS A 32 -2.21 -22.51 -4.98
N HIS A 33 -1.65 -23.20 -4.00
CA HIS A 33 -2.02 -24.60 -3.75
C HIS A 33 -3.49 -24.71 -3.28
N LYS A 34 -4.25 -25.64 -3.87
CA LYS A 34 -5.68 -25.91 -3.56
C LYS A 34 -6.64 -24.73 -3.78
N ILE A 35 -6.48 -24.00 -4.89
CA ILE A 35 -7.35 -22.87 -5.28
C ILE A 35 -8.57 -23.26 -6.13
N GLY A 36 -8.88 -24.56 -6.23
CA GLY A 36 -10.02 -25.10 -7.00
C GLY A 36 -9.63 -25.89 -8.25
N TYR A 37 -8.35 -25.87 -8.63
CA TYR A 37 -7.76 -26.70 -9.68
C TYR A 37 -6.33 -27.11 -9.29
N SER A 38 -5.78 -28.10 -9.98
CA SER A 38 -4.48 -28.72 -9.65
C SER A 38 -3.38 -28.46 -10.68
N GLU A 39 -3.70 -28.00 -11.88
CA GLU A 39 -2.74 -27.78 -12.96
C GLU A 39 -2.78 -26.35 -13.48
N MET A 40 -1.62 -25.79 -13.74
CA MET A 40 -1.43 -24.46 -14.28
C MET A 40 -0.61 -24.48 -15.57
N ARG A 41 -0.70 -23.40 -16.35
CA ARG A 41 0.07 -23.22 -17.58
C ARG A 41 1.38 -22.47 -17.35
N LEU A 42 2.44 -22.88 -18.06
CA LEU A 42 3.67 -22.11 -18.25
C LEU A 42 3.94 -21.84 -19.74
N PRO A 43 4.50 -20.67 -20.10
CA PRO A 43 4.75 -19.51 -19.23
C PRO A 43 3.44 -18.93 -18.66
N ASN A 44 3.49 -18.36 -17.45
CA ASN A 44 2.30 -17.77 -16.83
C ASN A 44 2.09 -16.31 -17.30
N LEU A 45 1.03 -15.65 -16.84
CA LEU A 45 0.71 -14.26 -17.23
C LEU A 45 1.68 -13.22 -16.64
N MET A 46 2.54 -13.63 -15.71
CA MET A 46 3.66 -12.83 -15.20
C MET A 46 4.93 -13.01 -16.03
N GLY A 47 4.91 -13.86 -17.06
CA GLY A 47 6.05 -14.17 -17.93
C GLY A 47 7.04 -15.20 -17.35
N HIS A 48 6.75 -15.81 -16.19
CA HIS A 48 7.63 -16.82 -15.60
C HIS A 48 7.57 -18.11 -16.41
N THR A 49 8.72 -18.74 -16.62
CA THR A 49 8.86 -19.90 -17.53
C THR A 49 9.17 -21.21 -16.81
N SER A 50 9.54 -21.14 -15.54
CA SER A 50 9.89 -22.31 -14.71
C SER A 50 9.16 -22.30 -13.38
N MET A 51 8.89 -23.49 -12.83
CA MET A 51 8.23 -23.61 -11.53
C MET A 51 9.09 -23.06 -10.38
N ALA A 52 10.41 -23.20 -10.46
CA ALA A 52 11.31 -22.63 -9.45
C ALA A 52 11.18 -21.11 -9.38
N GLU A 53 11.10 -20.45 -10.54
CA GLU A 53 10.86 -19.00 -10.63
C GLU A 53 9.47 -18.63 -10.12
N VAL A 54 8.42 -19.37 -10.53
CA VAL A 54 7.04 -19.12 -10.09
C VAL A 54 6.93 -19.20 -8.56
N ILE A 55 7.49 -20.25 -7.95
CA ILE A 55 7.48 -20.43 -6.50
C ILE A 55 8.19 -19.25 -5.84
N LEU A 56 9.44 -18.97 -6.22
CA LEU A 56 10.24 -17.88 -5.66
C LEU A 56 9.57 -16.52 -5.79
N LYS A 57 8.95 -16.22 -6.92
CA LYS A 57 8.28 -14.93 -7.15
C LYS A 57 6.91 -14.88 -6.47
N SER A 58 6.23 -16.01 -6.28
CA SER A 58 4.94 -16.05 -5.59
C SER A 58 5.08 -15.86 -4.07
N THR A 59 6.21 -16.23 -3.45
CA THR A 59 6.41 -16.06 -2.01
C THR A 59 6.39 -14.59 -1.58
N THR A 60 6.84 -13.67 -2.44
CA THR A 60 6.80 -12.22 -2.14
C THR A 60 5.37 -11.68 -2.05
N TRP A 61 4.40 -12.40 -2.64
CA TRP A 61 2.97 -12.06 -2.62
C TRP A 61 2.20 -12.81 -1.54
N GLN A 62 2.82 -13.79 -0.89
CA GLN A 62 2.16 -14.66 0.08
C GLN A 62 1.64 -13.89 1.30
N HIS A 63 2.41 -12.91 1.79
CA HIS A 63 1.96 -12.05 2.89
C HIS A 63 0.69 -11.29 2.51
N LEU A 64 0.69 -10.58 1.38
CA LEU A 64 -0.49 -9.84 0.90
C LEU A 64 -1.70 -10.76 0.71
N ALA A 65 -1.49 -11.94 0.12
CA ALA A 65 -2.54 -12.92 -0.11
C ALA A 65 -3.17 -13.46 1.19
N HIS A 66 -2.42 -13.47 2.31
CA HIS A 66 -2.90 -13.89 3.63
C HIS A 66 -3.44 -12.75 4.49
N THR A 67 -3.23 -11.49 4.10
CA THR A 67 -3.83 -10.35 4.83
C THR A 67 -5.35 -10.29 4.65
N ASP A 68 -5.90 -11.00 3.67
CA ASP A 68 -7.32 -10.98 3.30
C ASP A 68 -7.89 -9.56 3.15
N CYS A 69 -7.04 -8.62 2.71
CA CYS A 69 -7.41 -7.23 2.42
C CYS A 69 -8.57 -7.11 1.43
N HIS A 70 -8.76 -8.11 0.58
CA HIS A 70 -9.92 -8.26 -0.28
C HIS A 70 -10.26 -9.76 -0.45
N PRO A 71 -11.55 -10.16 -0.47
CA PRO A 71 -11.96 -11.57 -0.62
C PRO A 71 -11.43 -12.26 -1.88
N HIS A 72 -11.11 -11.48 -2.91
CA HIS A 72 -10.59 -11.98 -4.18
C HIS A 72 -9.08 -11.77 -4.37
N VAL A 73 -8.34 -11.27 -3.37
CA VAL A 73 -6.89 -11.00 -3.53
C VAL A 73 -6.12 -12.25 -3.96
N ARG A 74 -6.38 -13.38 -3.31
CA ARG A 74 -5.75 -14.66 -3.61
C ARG A 74 -6.11 -15.16 -5.01
N THR A 75 -7.40 -15.15 -5.36
CA THR A 75 -7.88 -15.58 -6.68
C THR A 75 -7.32 -14.71 -7.79
N PHE A 76 -7.27 -13.39 -7.60
CA PHE A 76 -6.69 -12.43 -8.54
C PHE A 76 -5.21 -12.73 -8.77
N LEU A 77 -4.40 -12.84 -7.71
CA LEU A 77 -2.97 -13.16 -7.84
C LEU A 77 -2.74 -14.52 -8.51
N CYS A 78 -3.50 -15.55 -8.12
CA CYS A 78 -3.36 -16.87 -8.71
C CYS A 78 -3.82 -16.95 -10.17
N SER A 79 -4.76 -16.11 -10.61
CA SER A 79 -5.11 -16.02 -12.04
C SER A 79 -3.91 -15.61 -12.91
N LEU A 80 -2.95 -14.88 -12.33
CA LEU A 80 -1.76 -14.41 -13.02
C LEU A 80 -0.56 -15.35 -12.84
N PHE A 81 -0.34 -15.80 -11.60
CA PHE A 81 0.80 -16.66 -11.25
C PHE A 81 0.59 -18.12 -11.61
N ALA A 82 -0.64 -18.62 -11.55
CA ALA A 82 -1.01 -20.01 -11.77
C ALA A 82 -2.22 -20.14 -12.71
N PRO A 83 -2.23 -19.52 -13.91
CA PRO A 83 -3.41 -19.55 -14.79
C PRO A 83 -3.81 -21.00 -15.10
N ILE A 84 -5.13 -21.24 -15.16
CA ILE A 84 -5.70 -22.57 -15.44
C ILE A 84 -5.10 -23.11 -16.76
N CYS A 85 -4.78 -24.41 -16.79
CA CYS A 85 -4.37 -25.12 -18.00
C CYS A 85 -5.53 -25.17 -19.01
N LEU A 86 -5.64 -24.13 -19.85
CA LEU A 86 -6.55 -24.04 -20.98
C LEU A 86 -5.76 -23.62 -22.23
N ASP A 87 -6.31 -23.89 -23.41
CA ASP A 87 -5.71 -23.52 -24.70
C ASP A 87 -5.57 -22.00 -24.86
N THR A 88 -6.45 -21.23 -24.22
CA THR A 88 -6.47 -19.77 -24.22
C THR A 88 -6.18 -19.20 -22.84
N PHE A 89 -5.44 -18.09 -22.78
CA PHE A 89 -5.28 -17.34 -21.54
C PHE A 89 -6.55 -16.54 -21.20
N ILE A 90 -6.97 -16.61 -19.94
CA ILE A 90 -8.07 -15.79 -19.42
C ILE A 90 -7.50 -14.85 -18.36
N HIS A 91 -7.52 -13.56 -18.64
CA HIS A 91 -7.06 -12.53 -17.71
C HIS A 91 -8.14 -12.20 -16.66
N PRO A 92 -7.76 -11.68 -15.48
CA PRO A 92 -8.73 -11.06 -14.58
C PRO A 92 -9.37 -9.84 -15.25
N CYS A 93 -10.66 -9.59 -14.99
CA CYS A 93 -11.31 -8.38 -15.49
C CYS A 93 -10.73 -7.13 -14.81
N ARG A 94 -10.72 -6.00 -15.54
CA ARG A 94 -10.28 -4.70 -15.02
C ARG A 94 -11.02 -4.28 -13.75
N SER A 95 -12.33 -4.55 -13.65
CA SER A 95 -13.09 -4.24 -12.43
C SER A 95 -12.62 -5.02 -11.21
N MET A 96 -12.23 -6.29 -11.38
CA MET A 96 -11.69 -7.11 -10.29
C MET A 96 -10.32 -6.61 -9.86
N CYS A 97 -9.48 -6.20 -10.82
CA CYS A 97 -8.20 -5.56 -10.52
C CYS A 97 -8.39 -4.30 -9.68
N PHE A 98 -9.26 -3.37 -10.12
CA PHE A 98 -9.52 -2.15 -9.36
C PHE A 98 -10.03 -2.44 -7.95
N ALA A 99 -10.98 -3.37 -7.79
CA ALA A 99 -11.50 -3.74 -6.48
C ALA A 99 -10.41 -4.30 -5.54
N VAL A 100 -9.55 -5.20 -6.04
CA VAL A 100 -8.45 -5.75 -5.24
C VAL A 100 -7.40 -4.67 -4.95
N ARG A 101 -7.00 -3.89 -5.95
CA ARG A 101 -6.02 -2.81 -5.82
C ARG A 101 -6.48 -1.80 -4.78
N ASP A 102 -7.70 -1.29 -4.87
CA ASP A 102 -8.17 -0.21 -4.00
C ASP A 102 -8.23 -0.66 -2.53
N SER A 103 -8.48 -1.94 -2.27
CA SER A 103 -8.48 -2.51 -0.92
C SER A 103 -7.10 -2.93 -0.41
N CYS A 104 -6.21 -3.43 -1.29
CA CYS A 104 -4.95 -4.05 -0.92
C CYS A 104 -3.71 -3.16 -1.15
N ALA A 105 -3.77 -2.17 -2.05
CA ALA A 105 -2.68 -1.23 -2.26
C ALA A 105 -2.30 -0.47 -0.98
N PRO A 106 -3.23 -0.06 -0.09
CA PRO A 106 -2.85 0.54 1.18
C PRO A 106 -2.06 -0.42 2.10
N VAL A 107 -2.33 -1.72 2.04
CA VAL A 107 -1.60 -2.74 2.81
C VAL A 107 -0.15 -2.85 2.32
N LEU A 108 0.05 -2.86 1.00
CA LEU A 108 1.39 -2.81 0.42
C LEU A 108 2.11 -1.50 0.79
N ALA A 109 1.39 -0.37 0.74
CA ALA A 109 1.94 0.93 1.09
C ALA A 109 2.36 1.02 2.56
N CYS A 110 1.64 0.36 3.49
CA CYS A 110 2.06 0.24 4.89
C CYS A 110 3.44 -0.41 5.05
N HIS A 111 3.81 -1.31 4.12
CA HIS A 111 5.11 -1.99 4.07
C HIS A 111 6.11 -1.26 3.14
N GLY A 112 5.81 -0.04 2.71
CA GLY A 112 6.68 0.75 1.85
C GLY A 112 6.72 0.32 0.38
N HIS A 113 5.75 -0.49 -0.07
CA HIS A 113 5.68 -0.96 -1.45
C HIS A 113 4.50 -0.33 -2.20
N PRO A 114 4.71 0.24 -3.40
CA PRO A 114 3.60 0.69 -4.23
C PRO A 114 2.88 -0.50 -4.86
N TRP A 115 1.68 -0.27 -5.38
CA TRP A 115 1.06 -1.21 -6.30
C TRP A 115 1.92 -1.29 -7.58
N PRO A 116 2.38 -2.48 -8.00
CA PRO A 116 3.37 -2.57 -9.08
C PRO A 116 2.75 -2.41 -10.46
N ASP A 117 3.52 -1.84 -11.39
CA ASP A 117 3.13 -1.64 -12.80
C ASP A 117 2.83 -2.95 -13.54
N SER A 118 3.37 -4.08 -13.05
CA SER A 118 3.03 -5.42 -13.56
C SER A 118 1.55 -5.77 -13.35
N LEU A 119 0.90 -5.13 -12.36
CA LEU A 119 -0.50 -5.31 -12.00
C LEU A 119 -1.34 -4.05 -12.27
N ASP A 120 -0.86 -3.15 -13.13
CA ASP A 120 -1.65 -2.00 -13.55
C ASP A 120 -2.97 -2.46 -14.18
N CYS A 121 -4.08 -1.93 -13.65
CA CYS A 121 -5.42 -2.39 -14.02
C CYS A 121 -5.79 -2.05 -15.46
N ASP A 122 -5.17 -1.04 -16.06
CA ASP A 122 -5.41 -0.66 -17.45
C ASP A 122 -4.90 -1.72 -18.44
N ARG A 123 -4.02 -2.63 -17.99
CA ARG A 123 -3.53 -3.78 -18.76
C ARG A 123 -4.52 -4.92 -18.86
N PHE A 124 -5.59 -4.89 -18.07
CA PHE A 124 -6.59 -5.94 -18.04
C PHE A 124 -7.81 -5.62 -18.92
N PRO A 125 -8.45 -6.66 -19.50
CA PRO A 125 -9.64 -6.50 -20.35
C PRO A 125 -10.81 -5.89 -19.59
N ALA A 126 -11.69 -5.22 -20.33
CA ALA A 126 -12.94 -4.72 -19.77
C ALA A 126 -13.88 -5.89 -19.44
N ASP A 127 -14.86 -5.68 -18.56
CA ASP A 127 -15.83 -6.71 -18.16
C ASP A 127 -16.72 -7.22 -19.31
N GLU A 128 -16.76 -6.49 -20.44
CA GLU A 128 -17.49 -6.88 -21.66
C GLU A 128 -16.73 -7.93 -22.48
N ASP A 129 -15.41 -8.03 -22.30
CA ASP A 129 -14.55 -9.02 -22.94
C ASP A 129 -14.51 -10.33 -22.12
N MET A 130 -13.97 -11.40 -22.70
CA MET A 130 -13.76 -12.67 -21.97
C MET A 130 -12.69 -12.50 -20.88
N CYS A 131 -13.12 -12.44 -19.62
CA CYS A 131 -12.23 -12.32 -18.46
C CYS A 131 -12.82 -12.93 -17.18
N LEU A 132 -11.97 -13.14 -16.17
CA LEU A 132 -12.39 -13.61 -14.84
C LEU A 132 -12.95 -12.44 -14.02
N ALA A 133 -14.27 -12.39 -13.88
CA ALA A 133 -14.97 -11.41 -13.05
C ALA A 133 -15.29 -11.97 -11.65
N SER A 134 -15.59 -11.07 -10.70
CA SER A 134 -16.21 -11.47 -9.43
C SER A 134 -17.63 -11.96 -9.69
N LEU A 135 -18.02 -13.08 -9.06
CA LEU A 135 -19.27 -13.79 -9.33
C LEU A 135 -20.55 -13.02 -8.93
N THR A 136 -20.46 -11.85 -8.30
CA THR A 136 -21.63 -11.19 -7.71
C THR A 136 -21.57 -9.67 -7.73
N LYS A 137 -22.49 -9.04 -8.49
CA LYS A 137 -22.77 -7.60 -8.44
C LYS A 137 -23.26 -7.13 -7.05
N GLU A 138 -23.83 -8.04 -6.25
CA GLU A 138 -24.31 -7.78 -4.88
C GLU A 138 -23.17 -7.65 -3.84
N TYR A 139 -21.99 -8.22 -4.10
CA TYR A 139 -20.85 -8.16 -3.17
C TYR A 139 -20.18 -6.77 -3.14
N LYS A 140 -20.36 -5.95 -4.18
CA LYS A 140 -19.87 -4.55 -4.23
C LYS A 140 -20.47 -3.66 -3.13
N TYR A 141 -21.70 -3.96 -2.69
CA TYR A 141 -22.39 -3.16 -1.67
C TYR A 141 -22.22 -3.72 -0.25
N LEU A 142 -22.07 -5.04 -0.11
CA LEU A 142 -21.97 -5.68 1.20
C LEU A 142 -20.57 -5.54 1.83
N HIS A 143 -19.51 -5.56 1.01
CA HIS A 143 -18.12 -5.57 1.52
C HIS A 143 -17.45 -4.20 1.60
N LYS A 144 -18.01 -3.14 1.01
CA LYS A 144 -17.43 -1.79 1.16
C LYS A 144 -17.42 -1.31 2.62
N ALA A 145 -18.29 -1.87 3.47
CA ALA A 145 -18.38 -1.56 4.90
C ALA A 145 -17.57 -2.51 5.82
N VAL A 146 -17.06 -3.64 5.30
CA VAL A 146 -16.45 -4.72 6.11
C VAL A 146 -15.19 -5.26 5.44
N LEU A 147 -14.28 -4.38 5.05
CA LEU A 147 -12.89 -4.78 4.77
C LEU A 147 -12.01 -4.25 5.91
N PRO A 148 -11.12 -5.09 6.46
CA PRO A 148 -10.22 -4.65 7.53
C PRO A 148 -9.33 -3.54 6.98
N LYS A 149 -9.38 -2.36 7.62
CA LYS A 149 -8.41 -1.31 7.35
C LYS A 149 -7.04 -1.77 7.88
N PRO A 150 -5.96 -1.73 7.09
CA PRO A 150 -4.63 -1.99 7.62
C PRO A 150 -4.31 -1.08 8.81
N ALA A 151 -3.50 -1.58 9.76
CA ALA A 151 -3.19 -0.88 11.00
C ALA A 151 -2.58 0.52 10.79
N CYS A 152 -1.84 0.73 9.70
CA CYS A 152 -1.24 2.03 9.37
C CYS A 152 -2.25 3.08 8.84
N GLN A 153 -3.51 2.70 8.60
CA GLN A 153 -4.61 3.62 8.20
C GLN A 153 -5.35 4.25 9.39
N THR A 154 -4.82 4.09 10.59
CA THR A 154 -5.40 4.76 11.77
C THR A 154 -5.06 6.25 11.73
N CYS A 155 -6.08 7.08 11.94
CA CYS A 155 -5.94 8.54 12.05
C CYS A 155 -6.45 8.97 13.43
N PRO A 156 -5.56 9.13 14.43
CA PRO A 156 -5.95 9.61 15.74
C PRO A 156 -6.41 11.08 15.66
N ALA A 157 -7.17 11.50 16.68
CA ALA A 157 -7.58 12.90 16.79
C ALA A 157 -6.36 13.79 17.06
N VAL A 158 -6.39 14.99 16.46
CA VAL A 158 -5.37 16.02 16.75
C VAL A 158 -5.71 16.65 18.09
N GLU A 159 -4.87 16.41 19.09
CA GLU A 159 -5.03 17.00 20.42
C GLU A 159 -4.40 18.39 20.48
N GLU A 160 -5.17 19.36 20.97
CA GLU A 160 -4.72 20.75 21.20
C GLU A 160 -4.65 21.11 22.70
N PHE A 161 -5.31 20.33 23.56
CA PHE A 161 -5.36 20.58 25.01
C PHE A 161 -4.95 19.31 25.78
N PHE A 162 -3.84 19.40 26.52
CA PHE A 162 -3.28 18.28 27.26
C PHE A 162 -2.33 18.80 28.35
N MET A 163 -1.99 17.94 29.31
CA MET A 163 -0.95 18.21 30.29
C MET A 163 0.34 17.48 29.91
N HIS A 164 1.49 18.08 30.20
CA HIS A 164 2.80 17.46 29.93
C HIS A 164 2.95 16.06 30.56
N LYS A 165 2.30 15.79 31.71
CA LYS A 165 2.29 14.46 32.34
C LYS A 165 1.66 13.39 31.42
N ARG A 166 0.52 13.70 30.80
CA ARG A 166 -0.15 12.79 29.85
C ARG A 166 0.72 12.55 28.61
N VAL A 167 1.43 13.58 28.13
CA VAL A 167 2.37 13.42 26.99
C VAL A 167 3.51 12.47 27.36
N LEU A 168 4.06 12.58 28.57
CA LEU A 168 5.10 11.67 29.07
C LEU A 168 4.59 10.22 29.22
N GLU A 169 3.36 10.02 29.69
CA GLU A 169 2.73 8.70 29.73
C GLU A 169 2.57 8.09 28.32
N VAL A 170 2.19 8.91 27.33
CA VAL A 170 2.11 8.44 25.94
C VAL A 170 3.50 8.11 25.39
N PHE A 171 4.54 8.90 25.70
CA PHE A 171 5.91 8.56 25.35
C PHE A 171 6.39 7.24 25.97
N CYS A 172 6.02 6.94 27.22
CA CYS A 172 6.36 5.67 27.86
C CYS A 172 5.70 4.45 27.17
N ASN A 173 4.51 4.64 26.60
CA ASN A 173 3.76 3.58 25.92
C ASN A 173 4.02 3.52 24.40
N SER A 174 5.05 4.24 23.93
CA SER A 174 5.35 4.44 22.52
C SER A 174 6.85 4.31 22.26
N ASN A 175 7.24 3.69 21.14
CA ASN A 175 8.66 3.52 20.82
C ASN A 175 9.23 4.63 19.90
N PHE A 176 8.38 5.46 19.27
CA PHE A 176 8.84 6.62 18.51
C PHE A 176 8.03 7.88 18.84
N ALA A 177 8.71 9.03 18.76
CA ALA A 177 8.11 10.34 18.93
C ALA A 177 8.89 11.36 18.09
N VAL A 178 8.19 12.02 17.17
CA VAL A 178 8.80 12.86 16.14
C VAL A 178 8.03 14.16 15.95
N LYS A 179 8.77 15.26 15.88
CA LYS A 179 8.23 16.56 15.54
C LYS A 179 8.40 16.81 14.05
N VAL A 180 7.28 17.05 13.38
CA VAL A 180 7.19 17.23 11.93
C VAL A 180 6.58 18.60 11.63
N LYS A 181 7.04 19.23 10.56
CA LYS A 181 6.44 20.46 10.04
C LYS A 181 5.78 20.15 8.72
N LEU A 182 4.45 20.24 8.68
CA LEU A 182 3.66 19.89 7.50
C LEU A 182 3.27 21.15 6.75
N SER A 183 3.31 21.08 5.43
CA SER A 183 2.86 22.13 4.52
C SER A 183 1.92 21.57 3.45
N LYS A 184 1.04 22.43 2.96
CA LYS A 184 0.08 22.12 1.90
C LYS A 184 0.36 23.01 0.70
N LYS A 185 0.79 22.41 -0.40
CA LYS A 185 1.05 23.10 -1.68
C LYS A 185 -0.01 22.71 -2.70
N ARG A 186 -0.37 23.66 -3.56
CA ARG A 186 -1.25 23.39 -4.70
C ARG A 186 -0.37 23.06 -5.90
N THR A 187 -0.62 21.93 -6.54
CA THR A 187 0.11 21.50 -7.74
C THR A 187 -0.39 22.28 -8.96
N VAL A 188 0.37 22.20 -10.06
CA VAL A 188 0.02 22.81 -11.35
C VAL A 188 -1.31 22.28 -11.89
N ILE A 189 -1.64 21.03 -11.57
CA ILE A 189 -2.86 20.33 -12.00
C ILE A 189 -4.06 20.70 -11.11
N GLY A 190 -3.83 21.42 -10.01
CA GLY A 190 -4.87 21.89 -9.08
C GLY A 190 -5.04 21.01 -7.84
N ASP A 191 -4.39 19.84 -7.80
CA ASP A 191 -4.38 18.91 -6.67
C ASP A 191 -3.62 19.47 -5.47
N GLN A 192 -3.88 18.91 -4.28
CA GLN A 192 -3.20 19.28 -3.05
C GLN A 192 -2.09 18.29 -2.75
N GLU A 193 -0.87 18.78 -2.60
CA GLU A 193 0.29 17.99 -2.21
C GLU A 193 0.73 18.36 -0.80
N TYR A 194 0.93 17.32 0.02
CA TYR A 194 1.33 17.46 1.42
C TYR A 194 2.79 17.09 1.59
N ASN A 195 3.56 18.02 2.15
CA ASN A 195 5.00 17.90 2.24
C ASN A 195 5.49 18.15 3.67
N ILE A 196 6.44 17.34 4.13
CA ILE A 196 7.23 17.61 5.33
C ILE A 196 8.26 18.69 4.98
N GLU A 197 8.13 19.88 5.56
CA GLU A 197 9.13 20.94 5.46
C GLU A 197 10.29 20.62 6.43
N CYS A 198 11.49 20.45 5.86
CA CYS A 198 12.73 20.13 6.58
C CYS A 198 12.84 18.68 7.08
N GLN A 199 13.97 18.36 7.68
CA GLN A 199 14.18 17.07 8.36
C GLN A 199 13.31 16.97 9.62
N VAL A 200 12.89 15.74 9.91
CA VAL A 200 12.10 15.41 11.09
C VAL A 200 12.95 15.57 12.35
N GLU A 201 12.43 16.25 13.37
CA GLU A 201 13.10 16.39 14.67
C GLU A 201 12.71 15.20 15.57
N PHE A 202 13.68 14.36 15.93
CA PHE A 202 13.44 13.17 16.74
C PHE A 202 13.49 13.48 18.24
N ILE A 203 12.43 13.08 18.96
CA ILE A 203 12.40 13.05 20.43
C ILE A 203 12.72 11.64 20.91
N THR A 204 12.13 10.65 20.26
CA THR A 204 12.42 9.22 20.43
C THR A 204 12.51 8.58 19.05
N GLN A 205 13.67 8.00 18.72
CA GLN A 205 13.96 7.51 17.36
C GLN A 205 13.19 6.22 16.99
N GLY A 206 12.94 5.33 17.96
CA GLY A 206 12.43 4.00 17.68
C GLY A 206 13.50 3.07 17.09
N SER A 207 13.06 2.03 16.37
CA SER A 207 13.92 0.97 15.83
C SER A 207 14.51 1.25 14.45
N LEU A 208 14.04 2.30 13.76
CA LEU A 208 14.44 2.62 12.39
C LEU A 208 15.46 3.75 12.32
N LEU A 209 16.15 3.87 11.20
CA LEU A 209 17.03 5.00 10.93
C LEU A 209 16.20 6.28 10.72
N PRO A 210 16.77 7.47 10.95
CA PRO A 210 16.06 8.74 10.79
C PRO A 210 15.47 8.94 9.38
N TYR A 211 16.25 8.58 8.35
CA TYR A 211 15.82 8.67 6.95
C TYR A 211 14.65 7.73 6.63
N GLU A 212 14.72 6.49 7.10
CA GLU A 212 13.65 5.49 6.92
C GLU A 212 12.36 5.94 7.61
N THR A 213 12.48 6.43 8.84
CA THR A 213 11.34 6.94 9.61
C THR A 213 10.69 8.12 8.89
N GLN A 214 11.48 9.06 8.36
CA GLN A 214 10.95 10.18 7.58
C GLN A 214 10.20 9.71 6.33
N ASN A 215 10.76 8.75 5.57
CA ASN A 215 10.09 8.20 4.39
C ASN A 215 8.76 7.53 4.77
N MET A 216 8.75 6.76 5.85
CA MET A 216 7.54 6.10 6.33
C MET A 216 6.47 7.07 6.85
N ILE A 217 6.85 8.18 7.49
CA ILE A 217 5.90 9.24 7.86
C ILE A 217 5.32 9.87 6.59
N GLN A 218 6.14 10.16 5.58
CA GLN A 218 5.66 10.68 4.30
C GLN A 218 4.65 9.71 3.66
N GLN A 219 4.95 8.40 3.66
CA GLN A 219 4.02 7.37 3.19
C GLN A 219 2.74 7.32 4.02
N TRP A 220 2.82 7.37 5.36
CA TRP A 220 1.65 7.41 6.23
C TRP A 220 0.74 8.61 5.93
N LEU A 221 1.31 9.79 5.64
CA LEU A 221 0.55 10.99 5.26
C LEU A 221 -0.18 10.83 3.92
N LEU A 222 0.43 10.13 2.95
CA LEU A 222 -0.17 9.82 1.65
C LEU A 222 -1.29 8.78 1.77
N ILE A 223 -1.06 7.72 2.56
CA ILE A 223 -2.06 6.68 2.85
C ILE A 223 -3.27 7.28 3.59
N ASN A 224 -3.03 8.21 4.51
CA ASN A 224 -4.04 8.84 5.35
C ASN A 224 -4.40 10.24 4.85
N GLU A 225 -4.67 10.41 3.56
CA GLU A 225 -4.90 11.73 2.95
C GLU A 225 -5.95 12.55 3.74
N ASN A 226 -7.14 11.98 4.00
CA ASN A 226 -8.20 12.63 4.79
C ASN A 226 -7.74 13.07 6.21
N CYS A 227 -6.81 12.34 6.81
CA CYS A 227 -6.18 12.72 8.08
C CYS A 227 -5.28 13.93 7.88
N THR A 228 -4.40 13.85 6.88
CA THR A 228 -3.46 14.90 6.52
C THR A 228 -4.18 16.19 6.14
N GLN A 229 -5.32 16.11 5.43
CA GLN A 229 -6.14 17.28 5.09
C GLN A 229 -6.66 17.97 6.37
N ARG A 230 -7.13 17.20 7.37
CA ARG A 230 -7.57 17.74 8.67
C ARG A 230 -6.42 18.34 9.48
N MET A 231 -5.22 17.77 9.37
CA MET A 231 -4.00 18.33 9.97
C MET A 231 -3.45 19.54 9.20
N THR A 232 -3.92 19.84 8.00
CA THR A 232 -3.43 20.97 7.21
C THR A 232 -4.59 21.80 6.64
N PRO A 233 -5.44 22.38 7.53
CA PRO A 233 -6.60 23.14 7.10
C PRO A 233 -6.23 24.45 6.37
N THR A 234 -5.00 24.93 6.54
CA THR A 234 -4.51 26.17 5.93
C THR A 234 -3.27 25.92 5.07
N HIS A 235 -2.97 26.84 4.16
CA HIS A 235 -1.71 26.82 3.39
C HIS A 235 -0.48 27.21 4.22
N ARG A 236 -0.65 27.63 5.48
CA ARG A 236 0.48 27.94 6.34
C ARG A 236 1.09 26.65 6.87
N PRO A 237 2.42 26.53 6.92
CA PRO A 237 3.05 25.38 7.53
C PRO A 237 2.71 25.26 9.02
N MET A 238 2.44 24.04 9.47
CA MET A 238 2.00 23.73 10.83
C MET A 238 2.91 22.66 11.43
N VAL A 239 3.21 22.78 12.72
CA VAL A 239 4.10 21.84 13.42
C VAL A 239 3.26 20.87 14.24
N TYR A 240 3.59 19.59 14.14
CA TYR A 240 2.93 18.50 14.84
C TYR A 240 3.95 17.62 15.55
N LEU A 241 3.54 17.04 16.66
CA LEU A 241 4.24 15.94 17.31
C LEU A 241 3.44 14.66 17.05
N LEU A 242 4.05 13.72 16.34
CA LEU A 242 3.50 12.39 16.08
C LEU A 242 4.15 11.41 17.06
N VAL A 243 3.34 10.57 17.70
CA VAL A 243 3.79 9.59 18.69
C VAL A 243 3.12 8.25 18.43
N GLY A 244 3.88 7.17 18.54
CA GLY A 244 3.33 5.83 18.40
C GLY A 244 4.37 4.73 18.40
N ASN A 245 4.07 3.65 17.68
CA ASN A 245 4.92 2.47 17.59
C ASN A 245 5.40 2.21 16.16
N ILE A 246 6.59 1.66 16.06
CA ILE A 246 7.08 0.96 14.88
C ILE A 246 7.01 -0.54 15.18
N GLU A 247 6.21 -1.28 14.42
CA GLU A 247 5.98 -2.72 14.58
C GLU A 247 6.20 -3.40 13.22
N GLU A 248 7.07 -4.41 13.16
CA GLU A 248 7.40 -5.14 11.91
C GLU A 248 7.78 -4.25 10.72
N GLY A 249 8.38 -3.08 10.98
CA GLY A 249 8.73 -2.12 9.93
C GLY A 249 7.54 -1.31 9.40
N ILE A 250 6.44 -1.21 10.17
CA ILE A 250 5.26 -0.37 9.89
C ILE A 250 5.15 0.71 10.98
N ILE A 251 4.86 1.96 10.60
CA ILE A 251 4.57 3.06 11.54
C ILE A 251 3.07 3.04 11.92
N LEU A 252 2.82 3.00 13.22
CA LEU A 252 1.50 3.08 13.85
C LEU A 252 1.42 4.36 14.67
N VAL A 253 0.83 5.41 14.09
CA VAL A 253 0.62 6.69 14.78
C VAL A 253 -0.53 6.54 15.77
N LYS A 254 -0.22 6.52 17.07
CA LYS A 254 -1.23 6.41 18.13
C LYS A 254 -1.81 7.76 18.52
N GLN A 255 -0.98 8.80 18.50
CA GLN A 255 -1.34 10.12 19.01
C GLN A 255 -0.71 11.23 18.17
N VAL A 256 -1.48 12.30 17.95
CA VAL A 256 -1.05 13.49 17.23
C VAL A 256 -1.32 14.72 18.09
N TYR A 257 -0.30 15.53 18.33
CA TYR A 257 -0.42 16.79 19.04
C TYR A 257 -0.08 17.95 18.12
N ARG A 258 -0.89 19.02 18.16
CA ARG A 258 -0.56 20.26 17.46
C ARG A 258 0.45 21.07 18.28
N TRP A 259 1.60 21.36 17.69
CA TRP A 259 2.66 22.12 18.36
C TRP A 259 2.59 23.61 18.00
N GLN A 260 2.07 24.42 18.91
CA GLN A 260 2.00 25.88 18.73
C GLN A 260 3.33 26.56 19.03
N ARG A 261 3.61 27.72 18.41
CA ARG A 261 4.90 28.45 18.58
C ARG A 261 5.26 28.78 20.04
N ARG A 262 4.27 28.87 20.93
CA ARG A 262 4.43 29.15 22.37
C ARG A 262 3.87 28.02 23.25
N ASP A 263 3.88 26.79 22.75
CA ASP A 263 3.37 25.63 23.49
C ASP A 263 4.28 25.30 24.68
N SER A 264 3.81 25.56 25.90
CA SER A 264 4.56 25.28 27.12
C SER A 264 4.50 23.81 27.54
N GLN A 265 3.43 23.08 27.20
CA GLN A 265 3.21 21.71 27.65
C GLN A 265 4.08 20.72 26.86
N LEU A 266 4.12 20.82 25.53
CA LEU A 266 4.98 19.98 24.68
C LEU A 266 6.45 20.30 24.89
N THR A 267 6.80 21.58 25.00
CA THR A 267 8.17 22.00 25.28
C THR A 267 8.66 21.42 26.62
N LEU A 268 7.84 21.51 27.68
CA LEU A 268 8.19 20.94 28.97
C LEU A 268 8.26 19.41 28.94
N ALA A 269 7.34 18.74 28.25
CA ALA A 269 7.33 17.29 28.12
C ALA A 269 8.61 16.78 27.42
N THR A 270 8.97 17.37 26.29
CA THR A 270 10.17 16.99 25.52
C THR A 270 11.47 17.28 26.27
N GLN A 271 11.55 18.37 27.03
CA GLN A 271 12.70 18.66 27.90
C GLN A 271 12.84 17.64 29.03
N LYS A 272 11.73 17.28 29.69
CA LYS A 272 11.73 16.30 30.80
C LYS A 272 12.00 14.88 30.33
N TRP A 273 11.60 14.52 29.11
CA TRP A 273 11.72 13.16 28.57
C TRP A 273 13.13 12.58 28.68
N ARG A 274 14.17 13.39 28.46
CA ARG A 274 15.58 12.97 28.55
C ARG A 274 15.98 12.33 29.87
N TYR A 275 15.29 12.66 30.96
CA TYR A 275 15.58 12.18 32.31
C TYR A 275 14.37 11.48 32.94
N HIS A 276 13.29 11.30 32.17
CA HIS A 276 12.07 10.70 32.67
C HIS A 276 12.25 9.18 32.79
N LYS A 277 11.76 8.62 33.90
CA LYS A 277 11.71 7.18 34.10
C LYS A 277 10.26 6.75 34.03
N CYS A 278 9.95 5.91 33.04
CA CYS A 278 8.66 5.24 32.95
C CYS A 278 8.50 4.30 34.15
N LEU A 279 7.28 4.26 34.69
CA LEU A 279 6.90 3.39 35.80
C LEU A 279 6.63 1.96 35.32
#